data_AF-A0A158PG49-F1
#
_entry.id   AF-A0A158PG49-F1
#
_cell.length_a   1.000
_cell.length_b   1.000
_cell.length_c   1.000
_cell.angle_alpha   90.00
_cell.angle_beta   90.00
_cell.angle_gamma   90.00
#
_symmetry.space_group_name_H-M   'P 1'
#
loop_
_entity.id
_entity.type
_entity.pdbx_description
1 polymer ?
#
loop_
_entity_poly.entity_id
_entity_poly.type
_entity_poly.pdbx_seq_one_letter_code
_entity_poly.pdbx_strand_id
1 'polypeptide(L)'
;MPIDYSKWKEIEVSDDEDDTHPNIDTPSLFRQAFLETIQSQGTAHVQWRHQARLERMAEKKQKKEEIEKNKSTSNSKIEAILIYTLYTLKASLIVTSPEVMTWQDLEQERLEPWNVDTIGHEAFSSSRINKVGEKKPPPKISDEEDTKRMTNFFDQNESLIQEYGKLNSLEESEEFILEHPHLASEYTANYLTIDALNLAIEHKEAEMSNIARQCIIIQYLLELAKNMNAIPTNVNIIKAFFKKFRSADPQYLKLYTDEVAAFEERLIRRAKEKRDAALAEYEAEEKEKRIAAAPGGLDPQEVYESLPEEMRAAFDSQEVSKLQEVALTMDREVCISFFRLFVCFPPFF
;
A
#
# COMPACT_ATOMS: atom_id res chain seq x y z
N MET A 1 -47.01 -0.80 33.13
CA MET A 1 -47.44 0.53 32.66
C MET A 1 -47.27 0.53 31.16
N PRO A 2 -48.28 0.94 30.36
CA PRO A 2 -48.09 1.12 28.93
C PRO A 2 -46.99 2.15 28.70
N ILE A 3 -46.08 1.88 27.77
CA ILE A 3 -45.04 2.83 27.37
C ILE A 3 -45.74 3.91 26.52
N ASP A 4 -45.65 5.17 26.94
CA ASP A 4 -46.32 6.29 26.27
C ASP A 4 -45.34 7.05 25.36
N TYR A 5 -45.65 7.06 24.06
CA TYR A 5 -44.94 7.82 23.03
C TYR A 5 -45.72 9.06 22.57
N SER A 6 -46.78 9.46 23.31
CA SER A 6 -47.64 10.61 22.99
C SER A 6 -46.88 11.92 22.77
N LYS A 7 -45.70 12.06 23.40
CA LYS A 7 -44.81 13.22 23.25
C LYS A 7 -44.40 13.50 21.80
N TRP A 8 -44.39 12.50 20.91
CA TRP A 8 -43.93 12.63 19.51
C TRP A 8 -45.08 12.59 18.49
N LYS A 9 -46.32 12.80 18.91
CA LYS A 9 -47.48 12.75 18.01
C LYS A 9 -47.64 13.98 17.11
N GLU A 10 -47.11 15.11 17.54
CA GLU A 10 -47.27 16.41 16.87
C GLU A 10 -45.90 16.95 16.47
N ILE A 11 -45.35 16.40 15.37
CA ILE A 11 -44.09 16.83 14.77
C ILE A 11 -44.41 17.54 13.45
N GLU A 12 -43.95 18.77 13.30
CA GLU A 12 -44.05 19.53 12.06
C GLU A 12 -42.75 19.43 11.27
N VAL A 13 -42.84 18.88 10.06
CA VAL A 13 -41.72 18.80 9.11
C VAL A 13 -42.07 19.65 7.90
N SER A 14 -41.36 20.76 7.72
CA SER A 14 -41.63 21.70 6.60
C SER A 14 -41.32 21.15 5.20
N ASP A 15 -40.57 20.04 5.12
CA ASP A 15 -40.14 19.34 3.90
C ASP A 15 -40.63 17.88 3.94
N ASP A 16 -41.91 17.69 4.27
CA ASP A 16 -42.54 16.36 4.34
C ASP A 16 -42.97 15.89 2.95
N GLU A 17 -42.21 14.97 2.35
CA GLU A 17 -42.47 14.43 1.01
C GLU A 17 -43.76 13.60 0.92
N ASP A 18 -44.31 13.14 2.05
CA ASP A 18 -45.55 12.35 2.09
C ASP A 18 -46.82 13.24 2.09
N ASP A 19 -46.72 14.49 2.54
CA ASP A 19 -47.80 15.48 2.55
C ASP A 19 -47.82 16.34 1.28
N THR A 20 -47.85 15.66 0.13
CA THR A 20 -47.86 16.29 -1.20
C THR A 20 -49.19 16.10 -1.92
N HIS A 21 -49.53 17.03 -2.82
CA HIS A 21 -50.75 16.95 -3.63
C HIS A 21 -50.39 16.95 -5.13
N PRO A 22 -50.95 16.07 -5.97
CA PRO A 22 -50.58 15.93 -7.39
C PRO A 22 -50.68 17.20 -8.26
N ASN A 23 -51.36 18.23 -7.76
CA ASN A 23 -51.57 19.50 -8.43
C ASN A 23 -50.78 20.68 -7.83
N ILE A 24 -49.95 20.44 -6.81
CA ILE A 24 -49.15 21.48 -6.17
C ILE A 24 -47.67 21.17 -6.38
N ASP A 25 -46.90 22.19 -6.77
CA ASP A 25 -45.46 22.07 -6.96
C ASP A 25 -44.75 21.97 -5.61
N THR A 26 -44.23 20.77 -5.31
CA THR A 26 -43.67 20.41 -4.00
C THR A 26 -42.54 21.32 -3.52
N PRO A 27 -41.58 21.79 -4.35
CA PRO A 27 -40.51 22.68 -3.90
C PRO A 27 -41.02 24.06 -3.47
N SER A 28 -42.12 24.52 -4.08
CA SER A 28 -42.77 25.79 -3.69
C SER A 28 -43.59 25.64 -2.41
N LEU A 29 -44.24 24.49 -2.23
CA LEU A 29 -44.99 24.12 -1.04
C LEU A 29 -44.06 24.05 0.19
N PHE A 30 -42.93 23.34 0.11
CA PHE A 30 -41.99 23.22 1.23
C PHE A 30 -41.38 24.57 1.63
N ARG A 31 -41.06 25.41 0.64
CA ARG A 31 -40.58 26.77 0.90
C ARG A 31 -41.66 27.62 1.58
N GLN A 32 -42.92 27.49 1.16
CA GLN A 32 -44.03 28.22 1.77
C GLN A 32 -44.30 27.73 3.19
N ALA A 33 -44.35 26.42 3.42
CA ALA A 33 -44.50 25.82 4.74
C ALA A 33 -43.39 26.27 5.69
N PHE A 34 -42.12 26.27 5.24
CA PHE A 34 -41.00 26.80 6.01
C PHE A 34 -41.18 28.29 6.38
N LEU A 35 -41.66 29.12 5.44
CA LEU A 35 -41.92 30.55 5.70
C LEU A 35 -43.08 30.74 6.68
N GLU A 36 -44.13 29.92 6.59
CA GLU A 36 -45.28 29.94 7.50
C GLU A 36 -44.89 29.49 8.92
N THR A 37 -44.03 28.48 9.06
CA THR A 37 -43.43 28.10 10.35
C THR A 37 -42.61 29.24 10.95
N ILE A 38 -41.77 29.91 10.17
CA ILE A 38 -41.00 31.08 10.64
C ILE A 38 -41.93 32.24 11.05
N GLN A 39 -43.02 32.45 10.31
CA GLN A 39 -43.95 33.55 10.54
C GLN A 39 -44.86 33.28 11.75
N SER A 40 -45.32 32.04 11.93
CA SER A 40 -46.14 31.60 13.07
C SER A 40 -45.36 31.58 14.39
N GLN A 41 -44.06 31.29 14.35
CA GLN A 41 -43.16 31.42 15.51
C GLN A 41 -42.90 32.88 15.95
N GLY A 42 -43.53 33.87 15.30
CA GLY A 42 -43.54 35.26 15.74
C GLY A 42 -42.21 35.97 15.53
N THR A 43 -42.17 36.84 14.52
CA THR A 43 -41.00 37.65 14.15
C THR A 43 -40.41 38.50 15.29
N ALA A 44 -41.15 38.77 16.37
CA ALA A 44 -40.60 39.49 17.52
C ALA A 44 -39.74 38.62 18.44
N HIS A 45 -40.13 37.36 18.70
CA HIS A 45 -39.45 36.53 19.68
C HIS A 45 -38.22 35.82 19.10
N VAL A 46 -38.29 35.36 17.85
CA VAL A 46 -37.14 34.73 17.17
C VAL A 46 -36.13 35.78 16.71
N GLN A 47 -36.54 36.95 16.19
CA GLN A 47 -35.59 38.05 15.94
C GLN A 47 -34.98 38.55 17.23
N TRP A 48 -35.72 38.69 18.33
CA TRP A 48 -35.13 39.07 19.61
C TRP A 48 -34.20 37.97 20.17
N ARG A 49 -34.56 36.69 20.08
CA ARG A 49 -33.68 35.58 20.46
C ARG A 49 -32.43 35.49 19.59
N HIS A 50 -32.53 35.75 18.28
CA HIS A 50 -31.41 35.77 17.33
C HIS A 50 -30.53 37.01 17.50
N GLN A 51 -31.13 38.20 17.61
CA GLN A 51 -30.46 39.47 17.90
C GLN A 51 -29.78 39.43 19.27
N ALA A 52 -30.46 38.97 20.31
CA ALA A 52 -29.88 38.79 21.65
C ALA A 52 -28.82 37.68 21.68
N ARG A 53 -28.89 36.66 20.81
CA ARG A 53 -27.85 35.64 20.66
C ARG A 53 -26.62 36.22 19.95
N LEU A 54 -26.81 37.02 18.90
CA LEU A 54 -25.76 37.75 18.20
C LEU A 54 -25.09 38.80 19.11
N GLU A 55 -25.86 39.56 19.87
CA GLU A 55 -25.37 40.53 20.86
C GLU A 55 -24.67 39.81 22.02
N ARG A 56 -25.19 38.70 22.54
CA ARG A 56 -24.48 37.89 23.54
C ARG A 56 -23.18 37.30 23.01
N MET A 57 -23.12 36.92 21.73
CA MET A 57 -21.91 36.40 21.10
C MET A 57 -20.91 37.53 20.81
N ALA A 58 -21.37 38.70 20.39
CA ALA A 58 -20.56 39.90 20.19
C ALA A 58 -20.02 40.43 21.52
N GLU A 59 -20.85 40.51 22.56
CA GLU A 59 -20.43 40.83 23.92
C GLU A 59 -19.49 39.78 24.49
N LYS A 60 -19.74 38.47 24.30
CA LYS A 60 -18.81 37.43 24.73
C LYS A 60 -17.49 37.54 24.00
N LYS A 61 -17.49 37.87 22.71
CA LYS A 61 -16.27 38.07 21.92
C LYS A 61 -15.52 39.32 22.37
N GLN A 62 -16.20 40.45 22.57
CA GLN A 62 -15.61 41.67 23.10
C GLN A 62 -15.11 41.48 24.53
N LYS A 63 -15.90 40.89 25.43
CA LYS A 63 -15.47 40.51 26.78
C LYS A 63 -14.31 39.53 26.75
N LYS A 64 -14.24 38.59 25.80
CA LYS A 64 -13.11 37.66 25.68
C LYS A 64 -11.84 38.36 25.18
N GLU A 65 -11.95 39.23 24.18
CA GLU A 65 -10.84 40.07 23.69
C GLU A 65 -10.38 41.08 24.74
N GLU A 66 -11.29 41.62 25.54
CA GLU A 66 -11.03 42.52 26.65
C GLU A 66 -10.45 41.78 27.86
N ILE A 67 -10.89 40.55 28.15
CA ILE A 67 -10.27 39.64 29.12
C ILE A 67 -8.90 39.18 28.64
N GLU A 68 -8.66 39.03 27.35
CA GLU A 68 -7.36 38.64 26.79
C GLU A 68 -6.35 39.81 26.83
N LYS A 69 -6.81 41.02 26.50
CA LYS A 69 -6.07 42.28 26.73
C LYS A 69 -5.85 42.52 28.23
N ASN A 70 -6.87 42.30 29.07
CA ASN A 70 -6.78 42.47 30.51
C ASN A 70 -5.95 41.37 31.18
N LYS A 71 -5.91 40.14 30.67
CA LYS A 71 -4.96 39.10 31.12
C LYS A 71 -3.52 39.48 30.80
N SER A 72 -3.27 40.09 29.64
CA SER A 72 -1.94 40.59 29.27
C SER A 72 -1.46 41.75 30.17
N THR A 73 -2.38 42.59 30.68
CA THR A 73 -2.06 43.73 31.56
C THR A 73 -2.22 43.43 33.05
N SER A 74 -3.03 42.44 33.44
CA SER A 74 -3.35 42.12 34.83
C SER A 74 -2.52 40.98 35.41
N ASN A 75 -1.75 40.24 34.61
CA ASN A 75 -0.64 39.41 35.11
C ASN A 75 0.42 40.24 35.87
N SER A 76 0.40 41.58 35.79
CA SER A 76 1.27 42.45 36.57
C SER A 76 0.63 43.06 37.83
N LYS A 77 -0.67 42.82 38.12
CA LYS A 77 -1.38 43.54 39.20
C LYS A 77 -2.30 42.69 40.11
N ILE A 78 -2.50 41.40 39.84
CA ILE A 78 -3.47 40.56 40.58
C ILE A 78 -2.77 39.71 41.64
N GLU A 79 -2.38 40.32 42.77
CA GLU A 79 -2.28 39.59 44.06
C GLU A 79 -2.98 40.30 45.23
N ALA A 80 -3.54 41.50 45.07
CA ALA A 80 -3.93 42.32 46.24
C ALA A 80 -5.43 42.61 46.48
N ILE A 81 -6.36 42.32 45.57
CA ILE A 81 -7.73 42.92 45.64
C ILE A 81 -8.90 41.91 45.62
N LEU A 82 -8.64 40.60 45.55
CA LEU A 82 -9.66 39.61 45.13
C LEU A 82 -10.67 39.15 46.21
N ILE A 83 -10.49 39.47 47.50
CA ILE A 83 -11.36 38.91 48.55
C ILE A 83 -12.48 39.89 48.97
N TYR A 84 -12.27 41.20 48.89
CA TYR A 84 -13.24 42.18 49.40
C TYR A 84 -14.40 42.48 48.41
N THR A 85 -14.15 42.37 47.10
CA THR A 85 -15.12 42.76 46.06
C THR A 85 -16.14 41.66 45.72
N LEU A 86 -15.81 40.39 45.97
CA LEU A 86 -16.72 39.26 45.69
C LEU A 86 -17.93 39.22 46.63
N TYR A 87 -17.80 39.74 47.85
CA TYR A 87 -18.88 39.71 48.84
C TYR A 87 -19.94 40.79 48.57
N THR A 88 -19.52 41.96 48.06
CA THR A 88 -20.42 43.08 47.77
C THR A 88 -21.18 42.90 46.45
N LEU A 89 -20.57 42.26 45.45
CA LEU A 89 -21.21 41.96 44.15
C LEU A 89 -22.24 40.81 44.20
N LYS A 90 -22.08 39.85 45.12
CA LYS A 90 -23.07 38.77 45.31
C LYS A 90 -24.40 39.29 45.87
N ALA A 91 -24.38 40.38 46.65
CA ALA A 91 -25.58 40.97 47.25
C ALA A 91 -26.39 41.83 46.24
N SER A 92 -25.75 42.43 45.24
CA SER A 92 -26.42 43.28 44.25
C SER A 92 -26.98 42.52 43.04
N LEU A 93 -26.49 41.31 42.74
CA LEU A 93 -26.97 40.50 41.60
C LEU A 93 -28.31 39.79 41.86
N ILE A 94 -28.73 39.66 43.12
CA ILE A 94 -29.98 38.97 43.51
C ILE A 94 -31.22 39.85 43.28
N VAL A 95 -31.05 41.17 43.12
CA VAL A 95 -32.16 42.14 43.10
C VAL A 95 -32.54 42.60 41.68
N THR A 96 -31.75 42.29 40.65
CA THR A 96 -32.01 42.68 39.26
C THR A 96 -32.19 41.46 38.35
N SER A 97 -33.32 40.78 38.52
CA SER A 97 -33.94 40.00 37.44
C SER A 97 -35.46 40.07 37.59
N PRO A 98 -36.14 40.93 36.81
CA PRO A 98 -37.57 40.81 36.58
C PRO A 98 -37.79 40.43 35.11
N GLU A 99 -37.65 39.15 34.81
CA GLU A 99 -38.26 38.54 33.62
C GLU A 99 -38.67 37.12 34.01
N VAL A 100 -39.60 37.04 34.95
CA VAL A 100 -40.26 35.78 35.31
C VAL A 100 -41.26 35.50 34.20
N MET A 101 -40.95 34.52 33.35
CA MET A 101 -41.89 33.95 32.37
C MET A 101 -43.23 33.67 33.06
N THR A 102 -44.33 34.16 32.50
CA THR A 102 -45.64 33.93 33.10
C THR A 102 -46.05 32.47 32.88
N TRP A 103 -46.93 31.94 33.73
CA TRP A 103 -47.49 30.58 33.54
C TRP A 103 -48.15 30.40 32.17
N GLN A 104 -48.65 31.49 31.57
CA GLN A 104 -49.26 31.47 30.24
C GLN A 104 -48.21 31.27 29.16
N ASP A 105 -47.02 31.86 29.31
CA ASP A 105 -45.91 31.71 28.36
C ASP A 105 -45.35 30.28 28.37
N LEU A 106 -45.22 29.67 29.55
CA LEU A 106 -44.77 28.27 29.71
C LEU A 106 -45.77 27.26 29.13
N GLU A 107 -47.08 27.55 29.23
CA GLU A 107 -48.11 26.69 28.66
C GLU A 107 -48.14 26.82 27.13
N GLN A 108 -47.85 28.00 26.57
CA GLN A 108 -47.69 28.17 25.13
C GLN A 108 -46.45 27.43 24.60
N GLU A 109 -45.31 27.51 25.30
CA GLU A 109 -44.09 26.76 24.94
C GLU A 109 -44.30 25.23 25.00
N ARG A 110 -45.16 24.75 25.90
CA ARG A 110 -45.54 23.32 26.00
C ARG A 110 -46.41 22.85 24.84
N LEU A 111 -47.16 23.76 24.22
CA LEU A 111 -48.06 23.52 23.09
C LEU A 111 -47.38 23.79 21.74
N GLU A 112 -46.14 24.26 21.72
CA GLU A 112 -45.39 24.48 20.48
C GLU A 112 -45.13 23.14 19.76
N PRO A 113 -45.39 23.06 18.45
CA PRO A 113 -45.11 21.86 17.67
C PRO A 113 -43.62 21.49 17.69
N TRP A 114 -43.35 20.19 17.64
CA TRP A 114 -41.98 19.70 17.53
C TRP A 114 -41.44 19.96 16.13
N ASN A 115 -40.46 20.83 16.00
CA ASN A 115 -39.72 21.08 14.76
C ASN A 115 -38.20 20.97 15.01
N VAL A 116 -37.38 21.17 13.97
CA VAL A 116 -35.90 21.05 14.06
C VAL A 116 -35.25 21.95 15.12
N ASP A 117 -35.88 23.07 15.47
CA ASP A 117 -35.38 24.02 16.47
C ASP A 117 -35.88 23.70 17.90
N THR A 118 -37.03 23.01 18.03
CA THR A 118 -37.63 22.64 19.32
C THR A 118 -37.22 21.23 19.80
N ILE A 119 -36.96 20.30 18.88
CA ILE A 119 -36.63 18.88 19.20
C ILE A 119 -35.26 18.73 19.86
N GLY A 120 -34.28 19.56 19.47
CA GLY A 120 -32.94 19.47 20.02
C GLY A 120 -32.03 20.60 19.54
N HIS A 121 -30.84 20.65 20.13
CA HIS A 121 -29.79 21.59 19.73
C HIS A 121 -28.54 20.83 19.28
N GLU A 122 -27.72 21.47 18.44
CA GLU A 122 -26.42 20.91 18.06
C GLU A 122 -25.51 20.76 19.29
N ALA A 123 -25.32 19.51 19.75
CA ALA A 123 -24.49 19.20 20.91
C ALA A 123 -23.00 19.11 20.55
N PHE A 124 -22.69 18.62 19.34
CA PHE A 124 -21.33 18.46 18.84
C PHE A 124 -21.30 18.58 17.32
N SER A 125 -20.40 19.40 16.82
CA SER A 125 -20.14 19.59 15.39
C SER A 125 -18.65 19.46 15.14
N SER A 126 -18.24 18.44 14.40
CA SER A 126 -16.84 18.29 14.02
C SER A 126 -16.74 17.85 12.58
N SER A 127 -16.11 18.69 11.77
CA SER A 127 -15.71 18.35 10.41
C SER A 127 -14.21 18.07 10.37
N ARG A 128 -13.84 16.97 9.72
CA ARG A 128 -12.44 16.62 9.47
C ARG A 128 -12.20 16.58 7.97
N ILE A 129 -11.63 17.67 7.45
CA ILE A 129 -11.22 17.75 6.06
C ILE A 129 -9.85 17.09 5.94
N ASN A 130 -9.77 16.00 5.16
CA ASN A 130 -8.49 15.39 4.82
C ASN A 130 -7.76 16.27 3.80
N LYS A 131 -7.07 17.31 4.28
CA LYS A 131 -6.26 18.17 3.42
C LYS A 131 -5.14 17.34 2.81
N VAL A 132 -5.08 17.27 1.48
CA VAL A 132 -3.95 16.70 0.75
C VAL A 132 -2.75 17.62 0.98
N GLY A 133 -2.01 17.38 2.05
CA GLY A 133 -0.77 18.09 2.35
C GLY A 133 0.36 17.71 1.41
N GLU A 134 1.45 18.48 1.42
CA GLU A 134 2.71 18.09 0.79
C GLU A 134 3.12 16.72 1.34
N LYS A 135 3.18 15.71 0.45
CA LYS A 135 3.61 14.37 0.82
C LYS A 135 5.05 14.48 1.33
N LYS A 136 5.24 14.30 2.63
CA LYS A 136 6.58 14.11 3.19
C LYS A 136 7.23 12.95 2.40
N PRO A 137 8.52 13.05 2.04
CA PRO A 137 9.20 11.95 1.39
C PRO A 137 9.03 10.70 2.28
N PRO A 138 8.79 9.52 1.68
CA PRO A 138 8.61 8.31 2.45
C PRO A 138 9.81 8.15 3.39
N PRO A 139 9.58 7.79 4.66
CA PRO A 139 10.69 7.52 5.58
C PRO A 139 11.57 6.45 4.94
N LYS A 140 12.90 6.64 4.98
CA LYS A 140 13.84 5.61 4.56
C LYS A 140 13.69 4.43 5.52
N ILE A 141 13.03 3.37 5.05
CA ILE A 141 12.87 2.11 5.77
C ILE A 141 14.26 1.44 5.78
N SER A 142 14.63 0.82 6.90
CA SER A 142 15.87 0.01 6.97
C SER A 142 15.75 -1.24 6.11
N ASP A 143 16.83 -1.69 5.49
CA ASP A 143 16.84 -2.89 4.62
C ASP A 143 16.27 -4.14 5.33
N GLU A 144 16.48 -4.26 6.65
CA GLU A 144 15.93 -5.34 7.48
C GLU A 144 14.40 -5.26 7.67
N GLU A 145 13.85 -4.05 7.72
CA GLU A 145 12.40 -3.87 7.83
C GLU A 145 11.72 -4.09 6.48
N ASP A 146 12.38 -3.69 5.39
CA ASP A 146 11.86 -3.88 4.03
C ASP A 146 11.82 -5.36 3.66
N THR A 147 12.87 -6.13 4.01
CA THR A 147 12.87 -7.60 3.85
C THR A 147 11.76 -8.28 4.65
N LYS A 148 11.50 -7.86 5.90
CA LYS A 148 10.36 -8.39 6.69
C LYS A 148 9.00 -8.05 6.08
N ARG A 149 8.85 -6.84 5.52
CA ARG A 149 7.61 -6.45 4.82
C ARG A 149 7.41 -7.28 3.56
N MET A 150 8.49 -7.50 2.81
CA MET A 150 8.48 -8.32 1.61
C MET A 150 8.09 -9.77 1.93
N THR A 151 8.69 -10.39 2.94
CA THR A 151 8.33 -11.77 3.34
C THR A 151 6.87 -11.87 3.78
N ASN A 152 6.41 -10.95 4.65
CA ASN A 152 5.02 -10.95 5.09
C ASN A 152 4.04 -10.71 3.93
N PHE A 153 4.43 -9.89 2.94
CA PHE A 153 3.61 -9.64 1.76
C PHE A 153 3.51 -10.87 0.87
N PHE A 154 4.60 -11.63 0.70
CA PHE A 154 4.60 -12.89 -0.03
C PHE A 154 3.72 -13.93 0.68
N ASP A 155 3.91 -14.14 1.98
CA ASP A 155 3.14 -15.13 2.75
C ASP A 155 1.62 -14.88 2.70
N GLN A 156 1.20 -13.61 2.66
CA GLN A 156 -0.22 -13.24 2.63
C GLN A 156 -0.84 -13.29 1.24
N ASN A 157 -0.07 -12.98 0.19
CA ASN A 157 -0.61 -12.72 -1.14
C ASN A 157 -0.09 -13.68 -2.22
N GLU A 158 0.73 -14.68 -1.87
CA GLU A 158 1.30 -15.64 -2.81
C GLU A 158 0.27 -16.26 -3.76
N SER A 159 -0.86 -16.73 -3.23
CA SER A 159 -1.94 -17.32 -4.02
C SER A 159 -2.51 -16.32 -5.05
N LEU A 160 -2.78 -15.09 -4.62
CA LEU A 160 -3.31 -14.02 -5.48
C LEU A 160 -2.30 -13.63 -6.56
N ILE A 161 -1.00 -13.57 -6.25
CA ILE A 161 0.05 -13.23 -7.21
C ILE A 161 0.19 -14.34 -8.26
N GLN A 162 0.11 -15.61 -7.85
CA GLN A 162 0.12 -16.75 -8.77
C GLN A 162 -1.11 -16.80 -9.67
N GLU A 163 -2.30 -16.46 -9.15
CA GLU A 163 -3.52 -16.33 -9.96
C GLU A 163 -3.38 -15.21 -10.99
N TYR A 164 -2.88 -14.05 -10.58
CA TYR A 164 -2.60 -12.93 -11.48
C TYR A 164 -1.60 -13.30 -12.59
N GLY A 165 -0.52 -14.01 -12.25
CA GLY A 165 0.50 -14.43 -13.22
C GLY A 165 -0.03 -15.37 -14.31
N LYS A 166 -1.12 -16.10 -14.05
CA LYS A 166 -1.75 -17.00 -15.02
C LYS A 166 -2.69 -16.29 -16.00
N LEU A 167 -3.11 -15.06 -15.69
CA LEU A 167 -4.00 -14.28 -16.56
C LEU A 167 -3.30 -13.96 -17.89
N ASN A 168 -4.07 -13.90 -18.97
CA ASN A 168 -3.54 -13.62 -20.31
C ASN A 168 -4.14 -12.35 -20.93
N SER A 169 -5.39 -12.04 -20.58
CA SER A 169 -6.09 -10.88 -21.14
C SER A 169 -5.83 -9.63 -20.33
N LEU A 170 -5.65 -8.50 -21.02
CA LEU A 170 -5.51 -7.19 -20.37
C LEU A 170 -6.76 -6.83 -19.55
N GLU A 171 -7.94 -7.27 -19.99
CA GLU A 171 -9.22 -6.99 -19.32
C GLU A 171 -9.32 -7.75 -18.00
N GLU A 172 -8.94 -9.03 -17.99
CA GLU A 172 -8.86 -9.85 -16.77
C GLU A 172 -7.82 -9.29 -15.80
N SER A 173 -6.65 -8.88 -16.31
CA SER A 173 -5.62 -8.23 -15.50
C SER A 173 -6.09 -6.91 -14.89
N GLU A 174 -6.90 -6.12 -15.61
CA GLU A 174 -7.49 -4.88 -15.09
C GLU A 174 -8.49 -5.17 -13.97
N GLU A 175 -9.42 -6.09 -14.20
CA GLU A 175 -10.44 -6.46 -13.20
C GLU A 175 -9.78 -6.99 -11.92
N PHE A 176 -8.83 -7.91 -12.05
CA PHE A 176 -8.13 -8.51 -10.91
C PHE A 176 -7.35 -7.49 -10.06
N ILE A 177 -6.65 -6.55 -10.70
CA ILE A 177 -5.90 -5.51 -9.98
C ILE A 177 -6.83 -4.46 -9.37
N LEU A 178 -8.04 -4.26 -9.93
CA LEU A 178 -9.05 -3.39 -9.32
C LEU A 178 -9.71 -4.05 -8.09
N GLU A 179 -9.90 -5.37 -8.09
CA GLU A 179 -10.36 -6.13 -6.93
C GLU A 179 -9.28 -6.23 -5.84
N HIS A 180 -8.02 -6.31 -6.26
CA HIS A 180 -6.87 -6.41 -5.37
C HIS A 180 -5.84 -5.28 -5.57
N PRO A 181 -6.16 -4.00 -5.25
CA PRO A 181 -5.27 -2.86 -5.52
C PRO A 181 -3.94 -2.90 -4.78
N HIS A 182 -3.85 -3.66 -3.69
CA HIS A 182 -2.62 -3.84 -2.92
C HIS A 182 -1.54 -4.61 -3.70
N LEU A 183 -1.91 -5.36 -4.74
CA LEU A 183 -0.98 -6.06 -5.63
C LEU A 183 -0.21 -5.11 -6.55
N ALA A 184 -0.65 -3.86 -6.72
CA ALA A 184 0.10 -2.82 -7.42
C ALA A 184 1.29 -2.33 -6.57
N SER A 185 2.27 -3.21 -6.32
CA SER A 185 3.43 -2.98 -5.48
C SER A 185 4.71 -3.48 -6.13
N GLU A 186 5.86 -2.94 -5.71
CA GLU A 186 7.18 -3.40 -6.17
C GLU A 186 7.44 -4.86 -5.74
N TYR A 187 6.94 -5.28 -4.59
CA TYR A 187 7.07 -6.66 -4.10
C TYR A 187 6.41 -7.65 -5.07
N THR A 188 5.23 -7.34 -5.60
CA THR A 188 4.55 -8.17 -6.60
C THR A 188 5.41 -8.35 -7.85
N ALA A 189 5.99 -7.26 -8.38
CA ALA A 189 6.88 -7.33 -9.54
C ALA A 189 8.13 -8.17 -9.25
N ASN A 190 8.69 -8.09 -8.04
CA ASN A 190 9.83 -8.90 -7.62
C ASN A 190 9.47 -10.39 -7.53
N TYR A 191 8.31 -10.72 -6.95
CA TYR A 191 7.83 -12.11 -6.88
C TYR A 191 7.64 -12.69 -8.29
N LEU A 192 6.91 -12.01 -9.18
CA LEU A 192 6.68 -12.46 -10.55
C LEU A 192 7.99 -12.61 -11.34
N THR A 193 8.99 -11.77 -11.07
CA THR A 193 10.32 -11.89 -11.70
C THR A 193 11.05 -13.16 -11.27
N ILE A 194 10.97 -13.52 -9.98
CA ILE A 194 11.57 -14.75 -9.45
C ILE A 194 10.82 -15.97 -9.99
N ASP A 195 9.50 -15.92 -10.01
CA ASP A 195 8.67 -17.02 -10.50
C ASP A 195 8.90 -17.27 -12.01
N ALA A 196 8.94 -16.21 -12.81
CA ALA A 196 9.31 -16.30 -14.22
C ALA A 196 10.73 -16.87 -14.44
N LEU A 197 11.69 -16.53 -13.56
CA LEU A 197 13.03 -17.12 -13.61
C LEU A 197 13.01 -18.61 -13.29
N ASN A 198 12.23 -19.04 -12.29
CA ASN A 198 12.09 -20.45 -11.95
C ASN A 198 11.46 -21.25 -13.09
N LEU A 199 10.41 -20.72 -13.73
CA LEU A 199 9.81 -21.34 -14.93
C LEU A 199 10.79 -21.41 -16.11
N ALA A 200 11.65 -20.41 -16.28
CA ALA A 200 12.72 -20.44 -17.29
C ALA A 200 13.79 -21.50 -16.96
N ILE A 201 14.06 -21.79 -15.68
CA ILE A 201 14.94 -22.89 -15.28
C ILE A 201 14.28 -24.24 -15.59
N GLU A 202 12.97 -24.37 -15.36
CA GLU A 202 12.17 -25.57 -15.64
C GLU A 202 11.84 -25.80 -17.14
N HIS A 203 12.29 -24.92 -18.04
CA HIS A 203 11.97 -24.97 -19.49
C HIS A 203 10.48 -24.80 -19.84
N LYS A 204 9.69 -24.18 -18.96
CA LYS A 204 8.26 -23.86 -19.21
C LYS A 204 8.11 -22.48 -19.86
N GLU A 205 8.53 -22.36 -21.12
CA GLU A 205 8.63 -21.07 -21.81
C GLU A 205 7.27 -20.36 -22.01
N ALA A 206 6.20 -21.11 -22.29
CA ALA A 206 4.88 -20.53 -22.50
C ALA A 206 4.30 -19.87 -21.23
N GLU A 207 4.44 -20.54 -20.08
CA GLU A 207 4.01 -20.00 -18.78
C GLU A 207 4.90 -18.82 -18.37
N MET A 208 6.22 -18.95 -18.57
CA MET A 208 7.19 -17.89 -18.30
C MET A 208 6.89 -16.61 -19.09
N SER A 209 6.59 -16.71 -20.39
CA SER A 209 6.21 -15.57 -21.22
C SER A 209 4.94 -14.88 -20.72
N ASN A 210 3.98 -15.66 -20.21
CA ASN A 210 2.76 -15.09 -19.65
C ASN A 210 3.03 -14.31 -18.35
N ILE A 211 3.77 -14.91 -17.41
CA ILE A 211 4.17 -14.25 -16.17
C ILE A 211 5.05 -13.02 -16.45
N ALA A 212 5.94 -13.10 -17.44
CA ALA A 212 6.76 -11.98 -17.88
C ALA A 212 5.90 -10.79 -18.36
N ARG A 213 4.88 -11.04 -19.19
CA ARG A 213 3.93 -9.99 -19.61
C ARG A 213 3.21 -9.34 -18.44
N GLN A 214 2.69 -10.14 -17.50
CA GLN A 214 2.00 -9.63 -16.30
C GLN A 214 2.95 -8.83 -15.39
N CYS A 215 4.19 -9.29 -15.24
CA CYS A 215 5.22 -8.57 -14.50
C CYS A 215 5.51 -7.18 -15.09
N ILE A 216 5.67 -7.09 -16.42
CA ILE A 216 5.91 -5.79 -17.09
C ILE A 216 4.69 -4.86 -16.96
N ILE A 217 3.45 -5.39 -17.00
CA ILE A 217 2.24 -4.58 -16.77
C ILE A 217 2.28 -3.91 -15.39
N ILE A 218 2.63 -4.64 -14.33
CA ILE A 218 2.78 -4.08 -12.97
C ILE A 218 3.92 -3.05 -12.94
N GLN A 219 5.06 -3.34 -13.57
CA GLN A 219 6.19 -2.40 -13.62
C GLN A 219 5.81 -1.07 -14.28
N TYR A 220 5.08 -1.13 -15.40
CA TYR A 220 4.58 0.06 -16.11
C TYR A 220 3.56 0.85 -15.28
N LEU A 221 2.68 0.16 -14.57
CA LEU A 221 1.73 0.78 -13.64
C LEU A 221 2.47 1.54 -12.52
N LEU A 222 3.50 0.93 -11.94
CA LEU A 222 4.34 1.54 -10.91
C LEU A 222 5.11 2.74 -11.45
N GLU A 223 5.64 2.65 -12.67
CA GLU A 223 6.34 3.75 -13.33
C GLU A 223 5.41 4.93 -13.64
N LEU A 224 4.21 4.67 -14.14
CA LEU A 224 3.20 5.72 -14.32
C LEU A 224 2.85 6.40 -12.99
N ALA A 225 2.66 5.63 -11.93
CA ALA A 225 2.35 6.16 -10.61
C ALA A 225 3.50 7.03 -10.06
N LYS A 226 4.76 6.62 -10.26
CA LYS A 226 5.95 7.42 -9.94
C LYS A 226 5.97 8.73 -10.73
N ASN A 227 5.74 8.68 -12.04
CA ASN A 227 5.72 9.86 -12.92
C ASN A 227 4.60 10.85 -12.54
N MET A 228 3.47 10.36 -12.05
CA MET A 228 2.34 11.19 -11.60
C MET A 228 2.44 11.59 -10.11
N ASN A 229 3.50 11.21 -9.39
CA ASN A 229 3.61 11.34 -7.94
C ASN A 229 2.37 10.83 -7.19
N ALA A 230 1.74 9.80 -7.73
CA ALA A 230 0.52 9.17 -7.23
C ALA A 230 0.84 7.86 -6.51
N ILE A 231 -0.12 7.37 -5.74
CA ILE A 231 0.02 6.06 -5.09
C ILE A 231 -0.42 5.00 -6.10
N PRO A 232 0.40 3.98 -6.41
CA PRO A 232 0.06 2.97 -7.42
C PRO A 232 -1.20 2.17 -7.08
N THR A 233 -1.45 1.94 -5.79
CA THR A 233 -2.65 1.23 -5.28
C THR A 233 -3.94 2.03 -5.38
N ASN A 234 -3.89 3.28 -5.89
CA ASN A 234 -5.09 4.07 -6.09
C ASN A 234 -5.87 3.57 -7.32
N VAL A 235 -7.10 3.14 -7.09
CA VAL A 235 -8.05 2.65 -8.11
C VAL A 235 -8.18 3.60 -9.31
N ASN A 236 -8.16 4.92 -9.10
CA ASN A 236 -8.24 5.88 -10.21
C ASN A 236 -6.99 5.88 -11.09
N ILE A 237 -5.81 5.64 -10.51
CA ILE A 237 -4.54 5.53 -11.25
C ILE A 237 -4.53 4.22 -12.05
N ILE A 238 -4.97 3.12 -11.43
CA ILE A 238 -5.10 1.81 -12.09
C ILE A 238 -6.04 1.93 -13.30
N LYS A 239 -7.26 2.47 -13.12
CA LYS A 239 -8.20 2.69 -14.23
C LYS A 239 -7.62 3.61 -15.31
N ALA A 240 -6.93 4.68 -14.92
CA ALA A 240 -6.31 5.60 -15.86
C ALA A 240 -5.18 4.95 -16.67
N PHE A 241 -4.39 4.08 -16.03
CA PHE A 241 -3.34 3.29 -16.68
C PHE A 241 -3.93 2.39 -17.76
N PHE A 242 -4.86 1.50 -17.42
CA PHE A 242 -5.45 0.56 -18.37
C PHE A 242 -6.24 1.26 -19.48
N LYS A 243 -6.90 2.38 -19.16
CA LYS A 243 -7.56 3.22 -20.18
C LYS A 243 -6.56 3.77 -21.20
N LYS A 244 -5.40 4.30 -20.73
CA LYS A 244 -4.34 4.81 -21.62
C LYS A 244 -3.66 3.69 -22.39
N PHE A 245 -3.47 2.53 -21.77
CA PHE A 245 -2.86 1.36 -22.39
C PHE A 245 -3.71 0.86 -23.56
N ARG A 246 -5.04 0.80 -23.39
CA ARG A 246 -5.99 0.44 -24.46
C ARG A 246 -6.03 1.44 -25.60
N SER A 247 -5.87 2.73 -25.32
CA SER A 247 -5.86 3.79 -26.33
C SER A 247 -4.45 4.17 -26.80
N ALA A 248 -3.45 3.33 -26.55
CA ALA A 248 -2.06 3.67 -26.83
C ALA A 248 -1.76 3.61 -28.33
N ASP A 249 -0.87 4.49 -28.80
CA ASP A 249 -0.41 4.47 -30.18
C ASP A 249 0.33 3.16 -30.49
N PRO A 250 0.27 2.65 -31.74
CA PRO A 250 0.97 1.42 -32.13
C PRO A 250 2.47 1.44 -31.84
N GLN A 251 3.10 2.62 -31.88
CA GLN A 251 4.51 2.79 -31.53
C GLN A 251 4.78 2.53 -30.03
N TYR A 252 3.86 2.93 -29.15
CA TYR A 252 3.96 2.66 -27.71
C TYR A 252 3.74 1.17 -27.41
N LEU A 253 2.78 0.54 -28.09
CA LEU A 253 2.58 -0.91 -27.99
C LEU A 253 3.81 -1.70 -28.45
N LYS A 254 4.50 -1.22 -29.50
CA LYS A 254 5.76 -1.82 -29.94
C LYS A 254 6.86 -1.72 -28.88
N LEU A 255 7.00 -0.56 -28.23
CA LEU A 255 7.95 -0.39 -27.12
C LEU A 255 7.66 -1.38 -25.99
N TYR A 256 6.39 -1.53 -25.63
CA TYR A 256 5.97 -2.52 -24.65
C TYR A 256 6.32 -3.96 -25.07
N THR A 257 6.03 -4.36 -26.31
CA THR A 257 6.36 -5.72 -26.77
C THR A 257 7.87 -5.97 -26.84
N ASP A 258 8.64 -4.97 -27.26
CA ASP A 258 10.11 -5.05 -27.33
C ASP A 258 10.70 -5.18 -25.91
N GLU A 259 10.13 -4.50 -24.92
CA GLU A 259 10.55 -4.60 -23.52
C GLU A 259 10.19 -5.94 -22.87
N VAL A 260 9.01 -6.49 -23.17
CA VAL A 260 8.63 -7.86 -22.76
C VAL A 260 9.61 -8.87 -23.35
N ALA A 261 9.88 -8.81 -24.66
CA ALA A 261 10.81 -9.72 -25.32
C ALA A 261 12.24 -9.59 -24.74
N ALA A 262 12.71 -8.37 -24.51
CA ALA A 262 14.01 -8.15 -23.88
C ALA A 262 14.05 -8.65 -22.42
N PHE A 263 12.93 -8.62 -21.70
CA PHE A 263 12.83 -9.19 -20.36
C PHE A 263 12.87 -10.71 -20.38
N GLU A 264 12.13 -11.35 -21.29
CA GLU A 264 12.17 -12.80 -21.51
C GLU A 264 13.58 -13.28 -21.87
N GLU A 265 14.27 -12.59 -22.79
CA GLU A 265 15.66 -12.92 -23.15
C GLU A 265 16.60 -12.85 -21.95
N ARG A 266 16.44 -11.82 -21.10
CA ARG A 266 17.22 -11.70 -19.85
C ARG A 266 16.92 -12.84 -18.88
N LEU A 267 15.67 -13.28 -18.77
CA LEU A 267 15.28 -14.41 -17.92
C LEU A 267 15.90 -15.72 -18.43
N ILE A 268 15.82 -15.99 -19.74
CA ILE A 268 16.41 -17.19 -20.36
C ILE A 268 17.92 -17.22 -20.15
N ARG A 269 18.61 -16.10 -20.39
CA ARG A 269 20.06 -15.99 -20.17
C ARG A 269 20.43 -16.27 -18.71
N ARG A 270 19.74 -15.63 -17.76
CA ARG A 270 19.99 -15.84 -16.31
C ARG A 270 19.65 -17.26 -15.87
N ALA A 271 18.61 -17.87 -16.43
CA ALA A 271 18.26 -19.26 -16.15
C ALA A 271 19.35 -20.22 -16.63
N LYS A 272 19.92 -19.97 -17.82
CA LYS A 272 21.07 -20.71 -18.34
C LYS A 272 22.29 -20.55 -17.43
N GLU A 273 22.64 -19.31 -17.07
CA GLU A 273 23.76 -19.04 -16.15
C GLU A 273 23.61 -19.76 -14.80
N LYS A 274 22.40 -19.78 -14.22
CA LYS A 274 22.12 -20.51 -12.98
C LYS A 274 22.22 -22.03 -13.16
N ARG A 275 21.77 -22.57 -14.29
CA ARG A 275 21.89 -24.00 -14.59
C ARG A 275 23.35 -24.40 -14.77
N ASP A 276 24.11 -23.63 -15.55
CA ASP A 276 25.53 -23.86 -15.79
C ASP A 276 26.33 -23.76 -14.49
N ALA A 277 26.00 -22.81 -13.60
CA ALA A 277 26.60 -22.70 -12.28
C ALA A 277 26.30 -23.91 -11.37
N ALA A 278 25.05 -24.37 -11.34
CA ALA A 278 24.66 -25.55 -10.56
C ALA A 278 25.33 -26.84 -11.08
N LEU A 279 25.49 -26.96 -12.40
CA LEU A 279 26.22 -28.07 -13.00
C LEU A 279 27.71 -28.02 -12.65
N ALA A 280 28.32 -26.84 -12.73
CA ALA A 280 29.73 -26.66 -12.37
C ALA A 280 30.01 -26.94 -10.88
N GLU A 281 29.10 -26.57 -9.98
CA GLU A 281 29.18 -26.89 -8.55
C GLU A 281 29.11 -28.41 -8.32
N TYR A 282 28.17 -29.09 -8.98
CA TYR A 282 28.07 -30.56 -8.93
C TYR A 282 29.33 -31.25 -9.49
N GLU A 283 29.87 -30.77 -10.62
CA GLU A 283 31.12 -31.29 -11.20
C GLU A 283 32.33 -31.06 -10.27
N ALA A 284 32.37 -29.91 -9.58
CA ALA A 284 33.41 -29.61 -8.60
C ALA A 284 33.31 -30.54 -7.37
N GLU A 285 32.12 -30.77 -6.83
CA GLU A 285 31.91 -31.72 -5.73
C GLU A 285 32.29 -33.15 -6.13
N GLU A 286 31.92 -33.60 -7.33
CA GLU A 286 32.33 -34.92 -7.85
C GLU A 286 33.84 -35.00 -8.10
N LYS A 287 34.46 -33.91 -8.56
CA LYS A 287 35.92 -33.80 -8.67
C LYS A 287 36.58 -33.90 -7.29
N GLU A 288 36.07 -33.21 -6.28
CA GLU A 288 36.59 -33.32 -4.91
C GLU A 288 36.45 -34.74 -4.35
N LYS A 289 35.31 -35.42 -4.58
CA LYS A 289 35.15 -36.83 -4.19
C LYS A 289 36.14 -37.74 -4.90
N ARG A 290 36.40 -37.53 -6.21
CA ARG A 290 37.41 -38.29 -6.98
C ARG A 290 38.82 -38.06 -6.44
N ILE A 291 39.17 -36.81 -6.14
CA ILE A 291 40.45 -36.45 -5.52
C ILE A 291 40.61 -37.08 -4.14
N ALA A 292 39.55 -37.08 -3.32
CA ALA A 292 39.57 -37.68 -1.99
C ALA A 292 39.64 -39.21 -2.01
N ALA A 293 39.06 -39.86 -3.02
CA ALA A 293 39.19 -41.31 -3.24
C ALA A 293 40.55 -41.72 -3.81
N ALA A 294 41.27 -40.78 -4.45
CA ALA A 294 42.61 -41.01 -4.96
C ALA A 294 43.66 -40.90 -3.82
N PRO A 295 44.55 -41.88 -3.65
CA PRO A 295 45.51 -41.89 -2.53
C PRO A 295 46.64 -40.86 -2.66
N GLY A 296 46.65 -40.09 -3.75
CA GLY A 296 47.60 -39.03 -4.00
C GLY A 296 47.06 -37.62 -3.90
N GLY A 297 45.76 -37.45 -3.62
CA GLY A 297 45.12 -36.13 -3.64
C GLY A 297 45.18 -35.45 -5.01
N LEU A 298 45.35 -36.22 -6.08
CA LEU A 298 45.33 -35.78 -7.47
C LEU A 298 44.15 -36.44 -8.17
N ASP A 299 43.43 -35.68 -9.01
CA ASP A 299 42.31 -36.23 -9.78
C ASP A 299 42.85 -37.20 -10.85
N PRO A 300 42.48 -38.49 -10.83
CA PRO A 300 42.93 -39.44 -11.84
C PRO A 300 42.60 -39.01 -13.28
N GLN A 301 41.50 -38.29 -13.48
CA GLN A 301 41.07 -37.83 -14.79
C GLN A 301 42.02 -36.74 -15.33
N GLU A 302 42.40 -35.77 -14.49
CA GLU A 302 43.32 -34.69 -14.89
C GLU A 302 44.74 -35.19 -15.15
N VAL A 303 45.19 -36.16 -14.34
CA VAL A 303 46.47 -36.82 -14.56
C VAL A 303 46.46 -37.52 -15.92
N TYR A 304 45.39 -38.24 -16.25
CA TYR A 304 45.24 -38.94 -17.53
C TYR A 304 45.19 -37.98 -18.73
N GLU A 305 44.49 -36.86 -18.63
CA GLU A 305 44.41 -35.86 -19.71
C GLU A 305 45.72 -35.09 -19.93
N SER A 306 46.54 -34.94 -18.88
CA SER A 306 47.86 -34.31 -18.95
C SER A 306 48.93 -35.18 -19.63
N LEU A 307 48.64 -36.47 -19.86
CA LEU A 307 49.61 -37.40 -20.45
C LEU A 307 49.80 -37.16 -21.96
N PRO A 308 51.03 -37.35 -22.46
CA PRO A 308 51.29 -37.40 -23.89
C PRO A 308 50.45 -38.46 -24.60
N GLU A 309 50.10 -38.22 -25.86
CA GLU A 309 49.20 -39.11 -26.62
C GLU A 309 49.73 -40.56 -26.72
N GLU A 310 51.05 -40.73 -26.82
CA GLU A 310 51.72 -42.04 -26.86
C GLU A 310 51.54 -42.81 -25.54
N MET A 311 51.59 -42.11 -24.40
CA MET A 311 51.34 -42.71 -23.07
C MET A 311 49.87 -43.02 -22.89
N ARG A 312 48.95 -42.12 -23.27
CA ARG A 312 47.49 -42.37 -23.21
C ARG A 312 47.11 -43.59 -24.03
N ALA A 313 47.60 -43.69 -25.27
CA ALA A 313 47.34 -44.84 -26.14
C ALA A 313 47.90 -46.15 -25.56
N ALA A 314 49.06 -46.09 -24.88
CA ALA A 314 49.62 -47.24 -24.19
C ALA A 314 48.76 -47.65 -22.96
N PHE A 315 48.24 -46.69 -22.19
CA PHE A 315 47.28 -46.94 -21.10
C PHE A 315 45.93 -47.49 -21.60
N ASP A 316 45.39 -46.95 -22.70
CA ASP A 316 44.15 -47.42 -23.33
C ASP A 316 44.27 -48.85 -23.84
N SER A 317 45.47 -49.21 -24.32
CA SER A 317 45.75 -50.56 -24.80
C SER A 317 45.92 -51.60 -23.68
N GLN A 318 46.04 -51.17 -22.41
CA GLN A 318 46.27 -52.02 -21.23
C GLN A 318 47.49 -52.97 -21.36
N GLU A 319 48.39 -52.71 -22.31
CA GLU A 319 49.56 -53.55 -22.58
C GLU A 319 50.83 -52.96 -21.94
N VAL A 320 51.36 -53.67 -20.93
CA VAL A 320 52.57 -53.27 -20.19
C VAL A 320 53.80 -53.14 -21.09
N SER A 321 53.87 -53.93 -22.16
CA SER A 321 54.98 -53.90 -23.12
C SER A 321 55.06 -52.58 -23.90
N LYS A 322 53.91 -52.00 -24.28
CA LYS A 322 53.86 -50.71 -24.98
C LYS A 322 54.22 -49.55 -24.07
N LEU A 323 53.82 -49.60 -22.80
CA LEU A 323 54.23 -48.63 -21.77
C LEU A 323 55.76 -48.64 -21.55
N GLN A 324 56.39 -49.83 -21.58
CA GLN A 324 57.85 -49.95 -21.45
C GLN A 324 58.58 -49.40 -22.69
N GLU A 325 58.06 -49.62 -23.89
CA GLU A 325 58.63 -49.05 -25.12
C GLU A 325 58.56 -47.52 -25.12
N VAL A 326 57.41 -46.94 -24.76
CA VAL A 326 57.23 -45.49 -24.65
C VAL A 326 58.13 -44.88 -23.55
N ALA A 327 58.34 -45.60 -22.45
CA ALA A 327 59.25 -45.17 -21.39
C ALA A 327 60.75 -45.17 -21.79
N LEU A 328 61.12 -45.96 -22.81
CA LEU A 328 62.49 -46.03 -23.34
C LEU A 328 62.75 -45.00 -24.45
N THR A 329 61.71 -44.60 -25.19
CA THR A 329 61.80 -43.61 -26.27
C THR A 329 61.69 -42.17 -25.75
N MET A 330 60.99 -41.95 -24.64
CA MET A 330 60.83 -40.63 -24.02
C MET A 330 62.07 -40.16 -23.23
N ASP A 331 62.20 -38.84 -23.08
CA ASP A 331 63.22 -38.25 -22.23
C ASP A 331 63.05 -38.65 -20.76
N ARG A 332 64.16 -39.00 -20.11
CA ARG A 332 64.19 -39.72 -18.83
C ARG A 332 63.64 -38.86 -17.69
N GLU A 333 63.91 -37.56 -17.71
CA GLU A 333 63.41 -36.63 -16.68
C GLU A 333 61.89 -36.42 -16.79
N VAL A 334 61.37 -36.37 -18.02
CA VAL A 334 59.94 -36.24 -18.32
C VAL A 334 59.19 -37.53 -17.96
N CYS A 335 59.77 -38.69 -18.23
CA CYS A 335 59.18 -39.97 -17.85
C CYS A 335 59.06 -40.10 -16.32
N ILE A 336 60.12 -39.74 -15.57
CA ILE A 336 60.13 -39.80 -14.10
C ILE A 336 59.11 -38.84 -13.47
N SER A 337 58.91 -37.64 -14.04
CA SER A 337 57.93 -36.68 -13.53
C SER A 337 56.51 -37.25 -13.64
N PHE A 338 56.13 -37.80 -14.79
CA PHE A 338 54.82 -38.44 -14.98
C PHE A 338 54.64 -39.68 -14.11
N PHE A 339 55.64 -40.56 -13.99
CA PHE A 339 55.56 -41.74 -13.12
C PHE A 339 55.39 -41.37 -11.64
N ARG A 340 55.93 -40.24 -11.17
CA ARG A 340 55.70 -39.75 -9.80
C ARG A 340 54.24 -39.35 -9.53
N LEU A 341 53.52 -38.84 -10.53
CA LEU A 341 52.07 -38.59 -10.40
C LEU A 341 51.28 -39.89 -10.20
N PHE A 342 51.78 -41.02 -10.71
CA PHE A 342 51.14 -42.34 -10.59
C PHE A 342 51.50 -43.13 -9.34
N VAL A 343 52.69 -42.95 -8.75
CA VAL A 343 53.10 -43.68 -7.53
C VAL A 343 52.22 -43.34 -6.32
N CYS A 344 51.44 -42.26 -6.41
CA CYS A 344 50.43 -41.91 -5.42
C CYS A 344 49.04 -42.56 -5.65
N PHE A 345 48.86 -43.38 -6.71
CA PHE A 345 47.72 -44.29 -6.88
C PHE A 345 48.11 -45.69 -6.38
N PRO A 346 47.21 -46.51 -5.78
CA PRO A 346 47.56 -47.89 -5.50
C PRO A 346 47.88 -48.57 -6.83
N PRO A 347 48.67 -49.65 -6.82
CA PRO A 347 48.79 -50.46 -8.00
C PRO A 347 47.39 -50.93 -8.43
N PHE A 348 46.88 -50.36 -9.52
CA PHE A 348 45.96 -51.07 -10.39
C PHE A 348 46.79 -52.23 -10.99
N PHE A 349 46.80 -53.33 -10.25
CA PHE A 349 47.30 -54.64 -10.66
C PHE A 349 46.17 -55.65 -10.46
#